data_AF-A0A2S0I0J0-F1
#
_entry.id   AF-A0A2S0I0J0-F1
#
_cell.length_a   1.000
_cell.length_b   1.000
_cell.length_c   1.000
_cell.angle_alpha   90.00
_cell.angle_beta   90.00
_cell.angle_gamma   90.00
#
_symmetry.space_group_name_H-M   'P 1'
#
loop_
_entity.id
_entity.type
_entity.pdbx_description
1 polymer ?
#
loop_
_entity_poly.entity_id
_entity_poly.type
_entity_poly.pdbx_seq_one_letter_code
_entity_poly.pdbx_strand_id
1 'polypeptide(L)'
;MKPVFVIMGVSGCGKTTVGKMLAEKLQLPFYDADDFHPRANIEKMSLGTPLTDEDRKPWLEILSGEIGQWTADKGAVLACSALKESYRNLLAANTDIRWIVLHGSYDIIMKRMQKRPEHFMGAEMLRSQFDVLELPSYGLHLDIEKSPGELVSEILRESLVSRKSTLGIVGLGVMGRSLAHNVLGRGISVSVYNRAEGDEADVVTNFLAEADTPLTHGYTEYEAFVKSLKTPRKILLMIPAGPIVDTVLLAIQPFLTTGDVLIDGGNSYFEDTQRRFEYFKHLGVDFVGCGVSGGEEGALKGPSLMAGGTNEAYEKIRPVLEAIAARDKNGDPCVTLTGTDGAGHFVKTVHNGIEYAEMQLLAEVYALLRPSMNYASIANLLSEWNQEELSSYLLEITIDILRYKENEGYLLDRILDRASNKGTGGWSSRAAIDLGIPATMMTSALFARYVSSMKPMREKLAREKAAHVEIELSLLKQAYQFARIVNHLQGFELIRNAAETYNWNTDLAEIARIWTNGCIIKSGLMKNFQQYLTANVPLFDQPEIISELKQKEASIKGVLSAGLEAAIALPCFSAALQFWYGMTTKDLPANLIQAQRDYFGGHTYMRNDKDGSHSTNWKTNG
;
A
#
# COMPACT_ATOMS: atom_id res chain seq x y z
N MET A 1 -16.48 -11.69 24.41
CA MET A 1 -16.79 -13.09 24.77
C MET A 1 -15.62 -13.96 24.34
N LYS A 2 -15.15 -14.84 25.23
CA LYS A 2 -14.07 -15.78 24.94
C LYS A 2 -14.65 -17.06 24.31
N PRO A 3 -13.90 -17.78 23.45
CA PRO A 3 -14.44 -18.95 22.77
C PRO A 3 -14.57 -20.15 23.73
N VAL A 4 -15.68 -20.87 23.62
CA VAL A 4 -15.85 -22.20 24.21
C VAL A 4 -15.91 -23.23 23.07
N PHE A 5 -15.03 -24.22 23.12
CA PHE A 5 -14.99 -25.33 22.17
C PHE A 5 -15.65 -26.55 22.81
N VAL A 6 -16.65 -27.13 22.14
CA VAL A 6 -17.27 -28.38 22.58
C VAL A 6 -16.92 -29.49 21.60
N ILE A 7 -16.19 -30.49 22.09
CA ILE A 7 -15.81 -31.67 21.33
C ILE A 7 -16.85 -32.76 21.60
N MET A 8 -17.66 -33.05 20.58
CA MET A 8 -18.74 -34.02 20.64
C MET A 8 -18.46 -35.30 19.85
N GLY A 9 -19.22 -36.34 20.19
CA GLY A 9 -19.10 -37.68 19.61
C GLY A 9 -19.41 -38.77 20.64
N VAL A 10 -19.56 -40.01 20.17
CA VAL A 10 -19.81 -41.16 21.05
C VAL A 10 -18.62 -41.48 21.97
N SER A 11 -18.84 -42.30 22.99
CA SER A 11 -17.77 -42.79 23.85
C SER A 11 -16.73 -43.56 23.03
N GLY A 12 -15.46 -43.45 23.41
CA GLY A 12 -14.35 -44.09 22.68
C GLY A 12 -13.88 -43.38 21.40
N CYS A 13 -14.56 -42.31 20.94
CA CYS A 13 -14.14 -41.58 19.74
C CYS A 13 -12.90 -40.68 19.94
N GLY A 14 -12.49 -40.44 21.20
CA GLY A 14 -11.26 -39.70 21.53
C GLY A 14 -11.46 -38.27 22.06
N LYS A 15 -12.69 -37.86 22.39
CA LYS A 15 -13.03 -36.50 22.88
C LYS A 15 -12.08 -35.96 23.94
N THR A 16 -11.88 -36.69 25.05
CA THR A 16 -11.02 -36.27 26.17
C THR A 16 -9.56 -36.12 25.74
N THR A 17 -9.04 -37.02 24.89
CA THR A 17 -7.67 -36.96 24.39
C THR A 17 -7.46 -35.74 23.49
N VAL A 18 -8.32 -35.56 22.48
CA VAL A 18 -8.27 -34.41 21.57
C VAL A 18 -8.49 -33.10 22.34
N GLY A 19 -9.41 -33.09 23.30
CA GLY A 19 -9.73 -31.92 24.11
C GLY A 19 -8.60 -31.48 25.02
N LYS A 20 -7.92 -32.40 25.71
CA LYS A 20 -6.75 -32.06 26.53
C LYS A 20 -5.62 -31.48 25.68
N MET A 21 -5.32 -32.11 24.54
CA MET A 21 -4.29 -31.62 23.62
C MET A 21 -4.64 -30.25 23.02
N LEU A 22 -5.90 -30.05 22.64
CA LEU A 22 -6.38 -28.76 22.12
C LEU A 22 -6.32 -27.67 23.19
N ALA A 23 -6.74 -27.96 24.42
CA ALA A 23 -6.72 -27.04 25.54
C ALA A 23 -5.28 -26.58 25.87
N GLU A 24 -4.33 -27.51 25.86
CA GLU A 24 -2.90 -27.22 26.04
C GLU A 24 -2.38 -26.28 24.93
N LYS A 25 -2.69 -26.56 23.66
CA LYS A 25 -2.28 -25.73 22.53
C LYS A 25 -2.91 -24.33 22.53
N LEU A 26 -4.17 -24.22 22.98
CA LEU A 26 -4.90 -22.96 23.07
C LEU A 26 -4.67 -22.19 24.38
N GLN A 27 -3.97 -22.79 25.36
CA GLN A 27 -3.83 -22.28 26.72
C GLN A 27 -5.18 -21.99 27.40
N LEU A 28 -6.16 -22.87 27.17
CA LEU A 28 -7.49 -22.81 27.78
C LEU A 28 -7.66 -23.90 28.84
N PRO A 29 -8.52 -23.72 29.85
CA PRO A 29 -8.88 -24.79 30.76
C PRO A 29 -9.65 -25.91 30.02
N PHE A 30 -9.35 -27.16 30.38
CA PHE A 30 -10.05 -28.35 29.89
C PHE A 30 -11.03 -28.85 30.95
N TYR A 31 -12.23 -29.22 30.52
CA TYR A 31 -13.26 -29.85 31.34
C TYR A 31 -13.80 -31.10 30.64
N ASP A 32 -14.08 -32.15 31.41
CA ASP A 32 -14.79 -33.34 30.92
C ASP A 32 -16.23 -33.29 31.44
N ALA A 33 -17.21 -33.40 30.55
CA ALA A 33 -18.62 -33.27 30.91
C ALA A 33 -19.07 -34.37 31.88
N ASP A 34 -18.39 -35.52 31.88
CA ASP A 34 -18.70 -36.64 32.77
C ASP A 34 -18.46 -36.27 34.26
N ASP A 35 -17.57 -35.30 34.55
CA ASP A 35 -17.27 -34.81 35.90
C ASP A 35 -18.44 -34.01 36.53
N PHE A 36 -19.41 -33.58 35.72
CA PHE A 36 -20.55 -32.75 36.13
C PHE A 36 -21.83 -33.55 36.34
N HIS A 37 -21.78 -34.88 36.22
CA HIS A 37 -22.96 -35.71 36.41
C HIS A 37 -23.44 -35.68 37.88
N PRO A 38 -24.76 -35.50 38.12
CA PRO A 38 -25.34 -35.70 39.45
C PRO A 38 -25.07 -37.11 39.96
N ARG A 39 -24.94 -37.28 41.28
CA ARG A 39 -24.68 -38.58 41.93
C ARG A 39 -25.66 -39.68 41.48
N ALA A 40 -26.94 -39.35 41.31
CA ALA A 40 -27.95 -40.28 40.81
C ALA A 40 -27.64 -40.84 39.40
N ASN A 41 -27.06 -40.01 38.51
CA ASN A 41 -26.67 -40.44 37.17
C ASN A 41 -25.44 -41.35 37.23
N ILE A 42 -24.47 -41.04 38.09
CA ILE A 42 -23.27 -41.87 38.29
C ILE A 42 -23.66 -43.26 38.83
N GLU A 43 -24.55 -43.33 39.83
CA GLU A 43 -25.05 -44.58 40.40
C GLU A 43 -25.85 -45.41 39.37
N LYS A 44 -26.66 -44.76 38.54
CA LYS A 44 -27.43 -45.44 37.48
C LYS A 44 -26.53 -46.02 36.39
N MET A 45 -25.52 -45.26 35.97
CA MET A 45 -24.54 -45.72 34.96
C MET A 45 -23.61 -46.81 35.50
N SER A 46 -23.21 -46.76 36.77
CA SER A 46 -22.33 -47.78 37.37
C SER A 46 -23.03 -49.15 37.51
N LEU A 47 -24.36 -49.15 37.58
CA LEU A 47 -25.21 -50.35 37.51
C LEU A 47 -25.49 -50.82 36.07
N GLY A 48 -24.86 -50.20 35.06
CA GLY A 48 -25.04 -50.56 33.64
C GLY A 48 -26.38 -50.13 33.03
N THR A 49 -27.15 -49.29 33.72
CA THR A 49 -28.45 -48.81 33.23
C THR A 49 -28.25 -47.51 32.42
N PRO A 50 -28.66 -47.45 31.14
CA PRO A 50 -28.57 -46.22 30.36
C PRO A 50 -29.40 -45.09 30.95
N LEU A 51 -28.87 -43.86 30.91
CA LEU A 51 -29.64 -42.67 31.26
C LEU A 51 -30.72 -42.41 30.20
N THR A 52 -31.88 -41.90 30.63
CA THR A 52 -32.96 -41.36 29.79
C THR A 52 -32.73 -39.87 29.51
N ASP A 53 -33.59 -39.25 28.69
CA ASP A 53 -33.52 -37.81 28.42
C ASP A 53 -33.84 -36.99 29.69
N GLU A 54 -34.78 -37.48 30.52
CA GLU A 54 -35.12 -36.85 31.82
C GLU A 54 -33.95 -36.90 32.81
N ASP A 55 -33.23 -38.03 32.88
CA ASP A 55 -32.05 -38.16 33.73
C ASP A 55 -30.92 -37.20 33.30
N ARG A 56 -30.80 -36.89 32.00
CA ARG A 56 -29.74 -36.02 31.47
C ARG A 56 -30.04 -34.53 31.60
N LYS A 57 -31.31 -34.14 31.73
CA LYS A 57 -31.71 -32.73 31.75
C LYS A 57 -31.00 -31.90 32.83
N PRO A 58 -30.94 -32.31 34.12
CA PRO A 58 -30.25 -31.53 35.15
C PRO A 58 -28.75 -31.37 34.89
N TRP A 59 -28.12 -32.40 34.32
CA TRP A 59 -26.71 -32.37 33.94
C TRP A 59 -26.42 -31.38 32.80
N LEU A 60 -27.28 -31.34 31.78
CA LEU A 60 -27.16 -30.40 30.67
C LEU A 60 -27.40 -28.94 31.13
N GLU A 61 -28.31 -28.71 32.06
CA GLU A 61 -28.57 -27.38 32.64
C GLU A 61 -27.35 -26.86 33.43
N ILE A 62 -26.69 -27.72 34.22
CA ILE A 62 -25.43 -27.40 34.91
C ILE A 62 -24.36 -26.99 33.88
N LEU A 63 -24.14 -27.82 32.86
CA LEU A 63 -23.14 -27.55 31.82
C LEU A 63 -23.43 -26.27 31.04
N SER A 64 -24.70 -25.98 30.73
CA SER A 64 -25.10 -24.73 30.07
C SER A 64 -24.76 -23.50 30.92
N GLY A 65 -24.98 -23.58 32.25
CA GLY A 65 -24.58 -22.53 33.19
C GLY A 65 -23.07 -22.33 33.25
N GLU A 66 -22.30 -23.40 33.35
CA GLU A 66 -20.82 -23.38 33.37
C GLU A 66 -20.24 -22.82 32.06
N ILE A 67 -20.75 -23.27 30.91
CA ILE A 67 -20.37 -22.75 29.59
C ILE A 67 -20.60 -21.24 29.53
N GLY A 68 -21.72 -20.74 30.05
CA GLY A 68 -21.99 -19.31 30.16
C GLY A 68 -20.95 -18.54 31.00
N GLN A 69 -20.53 -19.12 32.14
CA GLN A 69 -19.48 -18.53 32.97
C GLN A 69 -18.11 -18.55 32.28
N TRP A 70 -17.75 -19.66 31.64
CA TRP A 70 -16.47 -19.79 30.94
C TRP A 70 -16.36 -18.82 29.75
N THR A 71 -17.45 -18.59 29.02
CA THR A 71 -17.52 -17.57 27.96
C THR A 71 -17.23 -16.15 28.48
N ALA A 72 -17.67 -15.85 29.71
CA ALA A 72 -17.48 -14.54 30.35
C ALA A 72 -16.07 -14.36 30.95
N ASP A 73 -15.39 -15.45 31.33
CA ASP A 73 -14.04 -15.44 31.91
C ASP A 73 -12.93 -15.70 30.87
N LYS A 74 -12.37 -16.92 30.82
CA LYS A 74 -11.19 -17.28 30.02
C LYS A 74 -11.48 -18.02 28.72
N GLY A 75 -12.70 -18.53 28.52
CA GLY A 75 -13.01 -19.55 27.53
C GLY A 75 -12.65 -20.96 28.05
N ALA A 76 -13.04 -22.01 27.32
CA ALA A 76 -12.82 -23.39 27.75
C ALA A 76 -12.83 -24.38 26.57
N VAL A 77 -12.28 -25.57 26.80
CA VAL A 77 -12.47 -26.76 25.95
C VAL A 77 -13.22 -27.81 26.75
N LEU A 78 -14.41 -28.19 26.29
CA LEU A 78 -15.28 -29.17 26.93
C LEU A 78 -15.37 -30.43 26.07
N ALA A 79 -15.03 -31.59 26.63
CA ALA A 79 -15.39 -32.89 26.04
C ALA A 79 -16.81 -33.25 26.48
N CYS A 80 -17.77 -33.34 25.57
CA CYS A 80 -19.17 -33.65 25.90
C CYS A 80 -19.81 -34.51 24.83
N SER A 81 -20.53 -35.58 25.18
CA SER A 81 -21.12 -36.47 24.19
C SER A 81 -22.19 -35.78 23.31
N ALA A 82 -23.02 -34.90 23.89
CA ALA A 82 -23.99 -34.02 23.20
C ALA A 82 -24.70 -34.65 21.97
N LEU A 83 -25.22 -35.89 22.13
CA LEU A 83 -25.58 -36.76 21.02
C LEU A 83 -26.85 -36.33 20.27
N LYS A 84 -27.80 -35.64 20.91
CA LYS A 84 -29.05 -35.15 20.31
C LYS A 84 -29.04 -33.65 20.08
N GLU A 85 -29.77 -33.17 19.08
CA GLU A 85 -29.93 -31.73 18.77
C GLU A 85 -30.56 -30.98 19.94
N SER A 86 -31.52 -31.60 20.63
CA SER A 86 -32.12 -31.04 21.84
C SER A 86 -31.11 -30.76 22.96
N TYR A 87 -30.04 -31.57 23.06
CA TYR A 87 -28.98 -31.36 24.05
C TYR A 87 -28.08 -30.21 23.64
N ARG A 88 -27.73 -30.14 22.35
CA ARG A 88 -26.89 -29.06 21.80
C ARG A 88 -27.56 -27.70 21.92
N ASN A 89 -28.86 -27.63 21.64
CA ASN A 89 -29.66 -26.42 21.83
C ASN A 89 -29.67 -25.95 23.29
N LEU A 90 -29.73 -26.88 24.26
CA LEU A 90 -29.71 -26.55 25.68
C LEU A 90 -28.32 -26.05 26.12
N LEU A 91 -27.24 -26.69 25.65
CA LEU A 91 -25.87 -26.25 25.92
C LEU A 91 -25.56 -24.89 25.29
N ALA A 92 -26.05 -24.63 24.07
CA ALA A 92 -25.84 -23.38 23.33
C ALA A 92 -26.86 -22.27 23.68
N ALA A 93 -27.78 -22.50 24.61
CA ALA A 93 -28.90 -21.59 24.88
C ALA A 93 -28.48 -20.16 25.24
N ASN A 94 -27.31 -20.00 25.87
CA ASN A 94 -26.84 -18.74 26.44
C ASN A 94 -25.56 -18.18 25.78
N THR A 95 -24.97 -18.88 24.81
CA THR A 95 -23.71 -18.46 24.16
C THR A 95 -23.47 -19.19 22.85
N ASP A 96 -22.69 -18.56 21.96
CA ASP A 96 -22.17 -19.22 20.76
C ASP A 96 -21.06 -20.23 21.13
N ILE A 97 -21.17 -21.45 20.59
CA ILE A 97 -20.27 -22.58 20.87
C ILE A 97 -19.58 -23.00 19.58
N ARG A 98 -18.26 -23.21 19.64
CA ARG A 98 -17.50 -23.83 18.54
C ARG A 98 -17.59 -25.35 18.63
N TRP A 99 -18.45 -25.94 17.81
CA TRP A 99 -18.67 -27.38 17.75
C TRP A 99 -17.58 -28.10 16.96
N ILE A 100 -16.99 -29.13 17.58
CA ILE A 100 -16.06 -30.06 16.94
C ILE A 100 -16.68 -31.45 17.03
N VAL A 101 -17.02 -32.05 15.90
CA VAL A 101 -17.74 -33.32 15.81
C VAL A 101 -16.76 -34.42 15.43
N LEU A 102 -16.41 -35.27 16.39
CA LEU A 102 -15.60 -36.47 16.15
C LEU A 102 -16.50 -37.63 15.75
N HIS A 103 -16.37 -38.11 14.51
CA HIS A 103 -17.18 -39.21 13.97
C HIS A 103 -16.32 -40.36 13.45
N GLY A 104 -16.88 -41.57 13.50
CA GLY A 104 -16.25 -42.79 12.97
C GLY A 104 -17.22 -43.96 12.98
N SER A 105 -16.90 -45.02 12.25
CA SER A 105 -17.77 -46.21 12.20
C SER A 105 -17.81 -46.96 13.54
N TYR A 106 -18.92 -47.66 13.79
CA TYR A 106 -19.10 -48.48 14.99
C TYR A 106 -17.93 -49.45 15.21
N ASP A 107 -17.50 -50.14 14.15
CA ASP A 107 -16.43 -51.14 14.21
C ASP A 107 -15.08 -50.55 14.61
N ILE A 108 -14.77 -49.33 14.15
CA ILE A 108 -13.52 -48.64 14.50
C ILE A 108 -13.52 -48.28 15.98
N ILE A 109 -14.62 -47.73 16.48
CA ILE A 109 -14.75 -47.32 17.88
C ILE A 109 -14.75 -48.54 18.79
N MET A 110 -15.44 -49.62 18.41
CA MET A 110 -15.44 -50.89 19.14
C MET A 110 -14.03 -51.46 19.28
N LYS A 111 -13.26 -51.51 18.18
CA LYS A 111 -11.86 -51.96 18.19
C LYS A 111 -10.98 -51.07 19.09
N ARG A 112 -11.22 -49.76 19.14
CA ARG A 112 -10.50 -48.83 20.02
C ARG A 112 -10.83 -49.06 21.50
N MET A 113 -12.11 -49.32 21.81
CA MET A 113 -12.55 -49.59 23.18
C MET A 113 -12.02 -50.93 23.71
N GLN A 114 -12.03 -51.99 22.89
CA GLN A 114 -11.52 -53.32 23.27
C GLN A 114 -10.01 -53.33 23.59
N LYS A 115 -9.24 -52.37 23.08
CA LYS A 115 -7.81 -52.22 23.35
C LYS A 115 -7.50 -51.49 24.68
N ARG A 116 -8.51 -51.00 25.41
CA ARG A 116 -8.33 -50.27 26.67
C ARG A 116 -8.66 -51.17 27.87
N PRO A 117 -7.70 -51.48 28.76
CA PRO A 117 -7.91 -52.42 29.87
C PRO A 117 -8.73 -51.87 31.05
N GLU A 118 -9.05 -50.57 31.10
CA GLU A 118 -9.58 -49.92 32.33
C GLU A 118 -10.92 -49.17 32.20
N HIS A 119 -11.72 -49.34 31.13
CA HIS A 119 -13.05 -48.71 31.07
C HIS A 119 -14.19 -49.73 30.89
N PHE A 120 -15.00 -49.84 31.94
CA PHE A 120 -16.27 -50.58 32.05
C PHE A 120 -17.37 -49.98 31.14
N MET A 121 -17.18 -49.98 29.82
CA MET A 121 -18.27 -49.71 28.87
C MET A 121 -18.38 -50.86 27.86
N GLY A 122 -19.45 -51.66 28.00
CA GLY A 122 -19.72 -52.82 27.14
C GLY A 122 -20.24 -52.44 25.75
N ALA A 123 -20.22 -53.41 24.83
CA ALA A 123 -20.66 -53.24 23.45
C ALA A 123 -22.11 -52.73 23.31
N GLU A 124 -22.99 -53.12 24.24
CA GLU A 124 -24.40 -52.70 24.28
C GLU A 124 -24.54 -51.20 24.54
N MET A 125 -23.69 -50.61 25.40
CA MET A 125 -23.71 -49.18 25.67
C MET A 125 -23.25 -48.37 24.45
N LEU A 126 -22.24 -48.84 23.72
CA LEU A 126 -21.80 -48.16 22.50
C LEU A 126 -22.92 -48.18 21.44
N ARG A 127 -23.61 -49.31 21.27
CA ARG A 127 -24.74 -49.43 20.34
C ARG A 127 -25.85 -48.44 20.70
N SER A 128 -26.21 -48.34 21.99
CA SER A 128 -27.20 -47.38 22.46
C SER A 128 -26.85 -45.90 22.17
N GLN A 129 -25.56 -45.55 22.10
CA GLN A 129 -25.13 -44.19 21.76
C GLN A 129 -25.20 -43.91 20.26
N PHE A 130 -24.90 -44.90 19.42
CA PHE A 130 -25.07 -44.78 17.96
C PHE A 130 -26.56 -44.69 17.58
N ASP A 131 -27.43 -45.44 18.27
CA ASP A 131 -28.87 -45.41 18.00
C ASP A 131 -29.52 -44.04 18.28
N VAL A 132 -28.93 -43.24 19.16
CA VAL A 132 -29.42 -41.89 19.52
C VAL A 132 -28.56 -40.75 18.98
N LEU A 133 -27.51 -41.05 18.20
CA LEU A 133 -26.60 -40.05 17.65
C LEU A 133 -27.27 -39.30 16.49
N GLU A 134 -27.54 -38.02 16.69
CA GLU A 134 -27.98 -37.09 15.66
C GLU A 134 -26.79 -36.22 15.26
N LEU A 135 -26.18 -36.49 14.10
CA LEU A 135 -25.05 -35.69 13.61
C LEU A 135 -25.55 -34.31 13.16
N PRO A 136 -25.00 -33.20 13.70
CA PRO A 136 -25.41 -31.86 13.28
C PRO A 136 -24.88 -31.53 11.88
N SER A 137 -25.60 -30.70 11.12
CA SER A 137 -25.12 -30.16 9.84
C SER A 137 -24.12 -29.01 9.99
N TYR A 138 -23.83 -28.61 11.23
CA TYR A 138 -22.94 -27.53 11.62
C TYR A 138 -21.76 -28.06 12.45
N GLY A 139 -20.77 -27.19 12.68
CA GLY A 139 -19.53 -27.54 13.38
C GLY A 139 -18.47 -28.17 12.47
N LEU A 140 -17.26 -28.34 13.01
CA LEU A 140 -16.14 -28.97 12.33
C LEU A 140 -16.22 -30.49 12.46
N HIS A 141 -16.52 -31.20 11.38
CA HIS A 141 -16.60 -32.66 11.35
C HIS A 141 -15.24 -33.28 11.06
N LEU A 142 -14.77 -34.14 11.96
CA LEU A 142 -13.47 -34.77 11.85
C LEU A 142 -13.58 -36.28 11.98
N ASP A 143 -12.98 -36.97 11.01
CA ASP A 143 -12.87 -38.42 11.01
C ASP A 143 -11.83 -38.89 12.02
N ILE A 144 -12.28 -39.68 12.98
CA ILE A 144 -11.42 -40.21 14.04
C ILE A 144 -10.35 -41.16 13.54
N GLU A 145 -10.38 -41.64 12.29
CA GLU A 145 -9.30 -42.44 11.71
C GLU A 145 -7.94 -41.72 11.75
N LYS A 146 -7.95 -40.38 11.69
CA LYS A 146 -6.76 -39.53 11.89
C LYS A 146 -6.21 -39.64 13.32
N SER A 147 -4.91 -39.39 13.48
CA SER A 147 -4.30 -39.34 14.81
C SER A 147 -4.79 -38.12 15.61
N PRO A 148 -4.80 -38.16 16.96
CA PRO A 148 -5.17 -36.99 17.77
C PRO A 148 -4.38 -35.72 17.46
N GLY A 149 -3.10 -35.83 17.07
CA GLY A 149 -2.28 -34.68 16.69
C GLY A 149 -2.72 -34.04 15.36
N GLU A 150 -3.11 -34.86 14.37
CA GLU A 150 -3.66 -34.38 13.10
C GLU A 150 -5.01 -33.70 13.31
N LEU A 151 -5.89 -34.31 14.11
CA LEU A 151 -7.19 -33.73 14.48
C LEU A 151 -7.04 -32.36 15.15
N VAL A 152 -6.14 -32.23 16.12
CA VAL A 152 -5.86 -30.94 16.79
C VAL A 152 -5.31 -29.91 15.81
N SER A 153 -4.43 -30.32 14.89
CA SER A 153 -3.86 -29.41 13.89
C SER A 153 -4.93 -28.87 12.93
N GLU A 154 -5.91 -29.70 12.56
CA GLU A 154 -7.05 -29.33 11.71
C GLU A 154 -8.01 -28.38 12.43
N ILE A 155 -8.32 -28.66 13.71
CA ILE A 155 -9.11 -27.77 14.57
C ILE A 155 -8.43 -26.40 14.68
N LEU A 156 -7.13 -26.37 14.94
CA LEU A 156 -6.37 -25.13 15.04
C LEU A 156 -6.39 -24.36 13.72
N ARG A 157 -6.21 -25.04 12.59
CA ARG A 157 -6.27 -24.44 11.25
C ARG A 157 -7.63 -23.78 10.99
N GLU A 158 -8.75 -24.48 11.21
CA GLU A 158 -10.08 -23.87 11.06
C GLU A 158 -10.34 -22.74 12.07
N SER A 159 -9.87 -22.89 13.30
CA SER A 159 -10.02 -21.86 14.34
C SER A 159 -9.26 -20.58 14.00
N LEU A 160 -8.16 -20.67 13.25
CA LEU A 160 -7.39 -19.55 12.71
C LEU A 160 -8.06 -18.94 11.48
N VAL A 161 -8.62 -19.76 10.58
CA VAL A 161 -9.47 -19.31 9.44
C VAL A 161 -10.70 -18.52 9.93
N SER A 162 -11.20 -18.78 11.14
CA SER A 162 -12.31 -18.00 11.73
C SER A 162 -11.96 -16.54 12.07
N ARG A 163 -10.68 -16.15 12.13
CA ARG A 163 -10.27 -14.76 12.31
C ARG A 163 -9.99 -14.12 10.95
N LYS A 164 -11.06 -13.65 10.31
CA LYS A 164 -10.96 -12.93 9.05
C LYS A 164 -9.98 -11.74 9.15
N SER A 165 -9.14 -11.57 8.14
CA SER A 165 -8.17 -10.47 8.07
C SER A 165 -8.85 -9.13 7.80
N THR A 166 -8.23 -8.06 8.28
CA THR A 166 -8.76 -6.69 8.15
C THR A 166 -8.43 -6.10 6.77
N LEU A 167 -7.27 -6.44 6.21
CA LEU A 167 -6.81 -6.05 4.88
C LEU A 167 -6.36 -7.30 4.10
N GLY A 168 -6.63 -7.32 2.80
CA GLY A 168 -5.98 -8.23 1.85
C GLY A 168 -4.92 -7.49 1.03
N ILE A 169 -3.76 -8.11 0.79
CA ILE A 169 -2.73 -7.57 -0.12
C ILE A 169 -2.47 -8.57 -1.25
N VAL A 170 -2.63 -8.13 -2.49
CA VAL A 170 -2.30 -8.89 -3.70
C VAL A 170 -0.99 -8.38 -4.27
N GLY A 171 0.00 -9.27 -4.41
CA GLY A 171 1.33 -8.96 -4.92
C GLY A 171 2.35 -8.75 -3.80
N LEU A 172 3.31 -9.65 -3.69
CA LEU A 172 4.36 -9.65 -2.67
C LEU A 172 5.75 -9.30 -3.24
N GLY A 173 5.79 -8.42 -4.24
CA GLY A 173 7.04 -7.76 -4.61
C GLY A 173 7.56 -6.87 -3.46
N VAL A 174 8.73 -6.24 -3.66
CA VAL A 174 9.41 -5.42 -2.63
C VAL A 174 8.46 -4.49 -1.87
N MET A 175 7.63 -3.72 -2.58
CA MET A 175 6.68 -2.79 -1.96
C MET A 175 5.52 -3.48 -1.22
N GLY A 176 4.92 -4.50 -1.83
CA GLY A 176 3.78 -5.22 -1.24
C GLY A 176 4.16 -5.96 0.03
N ARG A 177 5.34 -6.60 0.02
CA ARG A 177 5.94 -7.23 1.20
C ARG A 177 6.21 -6.22 2.32
N SER A 178 6.85 -5.08 2.01
CA SER A 178 7.13 -4.04 3.02
C SER A 178 5.86 -3.44 3.62
N LEU A 179 4.83 -3.19 2.80
CA LEU A 179 3.52 -2.74 3.30
C LEU A 179 2.85 -3.79 4.16
N ALA A 180 2.90 -5.08 3.80
CA ALA A 180 2.37 -6.15 4.61
C ALA A 180 3.03 -6.19 6.00
N HIS A 181 4.37 -6.09 6.07
CA HIS A 181 5.07 -5.98 7.35
C HIS A 181 4.71 -4.72 8.14
N ASN A 182 4.53 -3.56 7.47
CA ASN A 182 4.10 -2.34 8.14
C ASN A 182 2.72 -2.54 8.78
N VAL A 183 1.73 -3.04 8.02
CA VAL A 183 0.38 -3.30 8.52
C VAL A 183 0.40 -4.27 9.71
N LEU A 184 1.17 -5.36 9.62
CA LEU A 184 1.35 -6.32 10.71
C LEU A 184 2.02 -5.68 11.94
N GLY A 185 3.01 -4.82 11.74
CA GLY A 185 3.67 -4.04 12.79
C GLY A 185 2.73 -3.07 13.53
N ARG A 186 1.60 -2.71 12.91
CA ARG A 186 0.51 -1.94 13.56
C ARG A 186 -0.54 -2.83 14.25
N GLY A 187 -0.32 -4.14 14.33
CA GLY A 187 -1.24 -5.10 14.93
C GLY A 187 -2.49 -5.37 14.09
N ILE A 188 -2.49 -5.00 12.81
CA ILE A 188 -3.61 -5.18 11.89
C ILE A 188 -3.43 -6.51 11.16
N SER A 189 -4.48 -7.35 11.16
CA SER A 189 -4.43 -8.65 10.47
C SER A 189 -4.49 -8.50 8.95
N VAL A 190 -3.62 -9.24 8.25
CA VAL A 190 -3.46 -9.20 6.79
C VAL A 190 -3.59 -10.59 6.19
N SER A 191 -4.38 -10.73 5.14
CA SER A 191 -4.23 -11.87 4.23
C SER A 191 -3.37 -11.44 3.06
N VAL A 192 -2.42 -12.27 2.64
CA VAL A 192 -1.59 -11.99 1.47
C VAL A 192 -1.86 -13.00 0.36
N TYR A 193 -1.77 -12.53 -0.87
CA TYR A 193 -1.88 -13.36 -2.05
C TYR A 193 -0.73 -13.07 -3.02
N ASN A 194 -0.15 -14.14 -3.55
CA ASN A 194 0.72 -14.10 -4.71
C ASN A 194 0.50 -15.36 -5.54
N ARG A 195 0.68 -15.28 -6.86
CA ARG A 195 0.67 -16.46 -7.73
C ARG A 195 1.80 -17.41 -7.32
N ALA A 196 1.56 -18.72 -7.46
CA ALA A 196 2.52 -19.76 -7.13
C ALA A 196 2.95 -20.53 -8.39
N GLU A 197 3.56 -19.80 -9.33
CA GLU A 197 4.06 -20.35 -10.60
C GLU A 197 5.53 -19.95 -10.80
N GLY A 198 6.35 -20.87 -11.31
CA GLY A 198 7.75 -20.62 -11.62
C GLY A 198 8.54 -20.09 -10.42
N ASP A 199 9.26 -18.98 -10.62
CA ASP A 199 10.09 -18.33 -9.59
C ASP A 199 9.28 -17.72 -8.43
N GLU A 200 7.94 -17.72 -8.51
CA GLU A 200 7.06 -17.16 -7.48
C GLU A 200 6.42 -18.25 -6.58
N ALA A 201 6.72 -19.54 -6.80
CA ALA A 201 6.12 -20.67 -6.08
C ALA A 201 6.21 -20.55 -4.55
N ASP A 202 7.35 -20.08 -4.04
CA ASP A 202 7.61 -20.01 -2.59
C ASP A 202 7.40 -18.61 -1.99
N VAL A 203 6.97 -17.61 -2.78
CA VAL A 203 6.88 -16.21 -2.31
C VAL A 203 5.96 -16.06 -1.09
N VAL A 204 4.81 -16.73 -1.11
CA VAL A 204 3.86 -16.69 0.01
C VAL A 204 4.45 -17.42 1.23
N THR A 205 5.02 -18.61 1.03
CA THR A 205 5.61 -19.41 2.10
C THR A 205 6.77 -18.68 2.77
N ASN A 206 7.65 -18.07 1.98
CA ASN A 206 8.78 -17.28 2.47
C ASN A 206 8.30 -16.08 3.28
N PHE A 207 7.30 -15.34 2.78
CA PHE A 207 6.74 -14.22 3.52
C PHE A 207 6.14 -14.64 4.86
N LEU A 208 5.41 -15.77 4.92
CA LEU A 208 4.84 -16.26 6.17
C LEU A 208 5.92 -16.67 7.18
N ALA A 209 7.01 -17.28 6.71
CA ALA A 209 8.16 -17.62 7.53
C ALA A 209 8.90 -16.37 8.03
N GLU A 210 9.02 -15.33 7.21
CA GLU A 210 9.60 -14.03 7.57
C GLU A 210 8.73 -13.27 8.60
N ALA A 211 7.41 -13.30 8.44
CA ALA A 211 6.48 -12.55 9.29
C ALA A 211 6.25 -13.21 10.66
N ASP A 212 6.29 -14.55 10.73
CA ASP A 212 6.18 -15.37 11.95
C ASP A 212 5.14 -14.86 12.97
N THR A 213 3.90 -14.68 12.51
CA THR A 213 2.82 -14.11 13.33
C THR A 213 1.45 -14.69 12.98
N PRO A 214 0.56 -14.93 13.98
CA PRO A 214 -0.81 -15.37 13.72
C PRO A 214 -1.71 -14.28 13.12
N LEU A 215 -1.19 -13.06 12.93
CA LEU A 215 -1.90 -11.96 12.30
C LEU A 215 -1.92 -12.04 10.77
N THR A 216 -1.14 -12.96 10.17
CA THR A 216 -1.06 -13.11 8.71
C THR A 216 -1.45 -14.51 8.23
N HIS A 217 -2.06 -14.56 7.05
CA HIS A 217 -2.35 -15.80 6.34
C HIS A 217 -2.04 -15.63 4.85
N GLY A 218 -1.49 -16.68 4.23
CA GLY A 218 -1.08 -16.67 2.83
C GLY A 218 -1.98 -17.53 1.95
N TYR A 219 -2.22 -17.07 0.74
CA TYR A 219 -3.10 -17.71 -0.23
C TYR A 219 -2.50 -17.67 -1.63
N THR A 220 -2.74 -18.73 -2.40
CA THR A 220 -2.37 -18.83 -3.82
C THR A 220 -3.59 -18.93 -4.72
N GLU A 221 -4.80 -18.95 -4.15
CA GLU A 221 -6.09 -19.04 -4.83
C GLU A 221 -6.98 -17.84 -4.47
N TYR A 222 -7.56 -17.17 -5.48
CA TYR A 222 -8.33 -15.94 -5.28
C TYR A 222 -9.57 -16.15 -4.39
N GLU A 223 -10.31 -17.24 -4.57
CA GLU A 223 -11.53 -17.48 -3.79
C GLU A 223 -11.23 -17.61 -2.29
N ALA A 224 -10.22 -18.40 -1.94
CA ALA A 224 -9.79 -18.60 -0.56
C ALA A 224 -9.27 -17.30 0.04
N PHE A 225 -8.48 -16.54 -0.73
CA PHE A 225 -8.00 -15.22 -0.33
C PHE A 225 -9.16 -14.25 -0.03
N VAL A 226 -10.11 -14.08 -0.95
CA VAL A 226 -11.21 -13.12 -0.78
C VAL A 226 -12.15 -13.51 0.37
N LYS A 227 -12.39 -14.82 0.57
CA LYS A 227 -13.23 -15.33 1.68
C LYS A 227 -12.57 -15.14 3.06
N SER A 228 -11.24 -15.03 3.10
CA SER A 228 -10.50 -14.79 4.35
C SER A 228 -10.66 -13.37 4.92
N LEU A 229 -11.28 -12.43 4.19
CA LEU A 229 -11.36 -11.02 4.57
C LEU A 229 -12.67 -10.66 5.27
N LYS A 230 -12.60 -9.75 6.25
CA LYS A 230 -13.77 -9.13 6.91
C LYS A 230 -14.57 -8.32 5.90
N THR A 231 -15.90 -8.34 6.00
CA THR A 231 -16.80 -7.51 5.19
C THR A 231 -17.03 -6.14 5.86
N PRO A 232 -17.08 -5.01 5.12
CA PRO A 232 -16.70 -4.90 3.71
C PRO A 232 -15.21 -5.19 3.51
N ARG A 233 -14.92 -6.00 2.49
CA ARG A 233 -13.56 -6.47 2.16
C ARG A 233 -12.73 -5.28 1.68
N LYS A 234 -11.46 -5.27 2.05
CA LYS A 234 -10.51 -4.23 1.66
C LYS A 234 -9.33 -4.93 1.02
N ILE A 235 -9.13 -4.75 -0.29
CA ILE A 235 -8.10 -5.46 -1.05
C ILE A 235 -7.18 -4.44 -1.68
N LEU A 236 -5.91 -4.43 -1.26
CA LEU A 236 -4.86 -3.61 -1.82
C LEU A 236 -4.08 -4.41 -2.87
N LEU A 237 -4.02 -3.90 -4.10
CA LEU A 237 -3.22 -4.44 -5.19
C LEU A 237 -1.88 -3.69 -5.23
N MET A 238 -0.79 -4.42 -5.01
CA MET A 238 0.60 -3.93 -5.10
C MET A 238 1.37 -4.67 -6.19
N ILE A 239 0.88 -4.54 -7.42
CA ILE A 239 1.41 -5.21 -8.62
C ILE A 239 1.86 -4.18 -9.67
N PRO A 240 2.67 -4.58 -10.67
CA PRO A 240 3.07 -3.68 -11.74
C PRO A 240 1.86 -3.08 -12.47
N ALA A 241 1.98 -1.81 -12.86
CA ALA A 241 0.95 -1.14 -13.63
C ALA A 241 0.77 -1.75 -15.03
N GLY A 242 -0.43 -1.57 -15.60
CA GLY A 242 -0.79 -2.04 -16.93
C GLY A 242 -1.85 -3.16 -16.90
N PRO A 243 -1.95 -3.97 -17.97
CA PRO A 243 -3.04 -4.92 -18.16
C PRO A 243 -3.17 -5.97 -17.05
N ILE A 244 -2.08 -6.29 -16.35
CA ILE A 244 -2.08 -7.26 -15.26
C ILE A 244 -3.01 -6.84 -14.12
N VAL A 245 -3.17 -5.54 -13.86
CA VAL A 245 -4.10 -5.04 -12.83
C VAL A 245 -5.53 -5.39 -13.22
N ASP A 246 -5.93 -5.14 -14.46
CA ASP A 246 -7.28 -5.46 -14.94
C ASP A 246 -7.53 -6.98 -14.91
N THR A 247 -6.55 -7.80 -15.28
CA THR A 247 -6.65 -9.27 -15.19
C THR A 247 -6.93 -9.74 -13.76
N VAL A 248 -6.20 -9.21 -12.77
CA VAL A 248 -6.38 -9.57 -11.36
C VAL A 248 -7.75 -9.09 -10.86
N LEU A 249 -8.13 -7.85 -11.19
CA LEU A 249 -9.41 -7.27 -10.80
C LEU A 249 -10.60 -8.10 -11.32
N LEU A 250 -10.55 -8.55 -12.57
CA LEU A 250 -11.58 -9.42 -13.15
C LEU A 250 -11.60 -10.82 -12.50
N ALA A 251 -10.43 -11.35 -12.10
CA ALA A 251 -10.34 -12.66 -11.45
C ALA A 251 -10.90 -12.67 -10.02
N ILE A 252 -10.76 -11.56 -9.28
CA ILE A 252 -11.34 -11.44 -7.93
C ILE A 252 -12.82 -11.02 -7.94
N GLN A 253 -13.27 -10.35 -9.01
CA GLN A 253 -14.64 -9.81 -9.14
C GLN A 253 -15.76 -10.80 -8.74
N PRO A 254 -15.75 -12.08 -9.15
CA PRO A 254 -16.83 -13.02 -8.82
C PRO A 254 -17.03 -13.28 -7.32
N PHE A 255 -16.04 -12.94 -6.49
CA PHE A 255 -16.04 -13.19 -5.04
C PHE A 255 -16.33 -11.93 -4.21
N LEU A 256 -16.49 -10.78 -4.87
CA LEU A 256 -16.78 -9.49 -4.24
C LEU A 256 -18.29 -9.32 -4.02
N THR A 257 -18.64 -8.52 -3.02
CA THR A 257 -20.01 -8.13 -2.72
C THR A 257 -20.13 -6.62 -2.61
N THR A 258 -21.35 -6.08 -2.76
CA THR A 258 -21.62 -4.65 -2.65
C THR A 258 -21.03 -4.05 -1.36
N GLY A 259 -20.33 -2.93 -1.51
CA GLY A 259 -19.68 -2.20 -0.43
C GLY A 259 -18.24 -2.62 -0.14
N ASP A 260 -17.74 -3.69 -0.76
CA ASP A 260 -16.31 -4.04 -0.76
C ASP A 260 -15.48 -2.94 -1.43
N VAL A 261 -14.20 -2.82 -1.06
CA VAL A 261 -13.27 -1.78 -1.50
C VAL A 261 -12.04 -2.41 -2.13
N LEU A 262 -11.78 -2.07 -3.40
CA LEU A 262 -10.55 -2.37 -4.11
C LEU A 262 -9.66 -1.14 -4.11
N ILE A 263 -8.39 -1.32 -3.75
CA ILE A 263 -7.39 -0.27 -3.69
C ILE A 263 -6.28 -0.65 -4.68
N ASP A 264 -6.08 0.13 -5.73
CA ASP A 264 -4.88 0.00 -6.57
C ASP A 264 -3.77 0.87 -5.96
N GLY A 265 -2.79 0.22 -5.33
CA GLY A 265 -1.63 0.87 -4.71
C GLY A 265 -0.41 0.95 -5.62
N GLY A 266 -0.55 0.50 -6.86
CA GLY A 266 0.52 0.53 -7.86
C GLY A 266 0.85 1.95 -8.31
N ASN A 267 1.72 2.06 -9.30
CA ASN A 267 1.88 3.31 -10.04
C ASN A 267 1.07 3.22 -11.33
N SER A 268 -0.26 3.12 -11.23
CA SER A 268 -1.15 3.09 -12.40
C SER A 268 -1.31 4.48 -13.01
N TYR A 269 -1.60 4.53 -14.31
CA TYR A 269 -1.98 5.79 -14.97
C TYR A 269 -3.38 6.21 -14.51
N PHE A 270 -3.62 7.50 -14.30
CA PHE A 270 -4.84 7.98 -13.64
C PHE A 270 -6.11 7.71 -14.46
N GLU A 271 -6.04 7.75 -15.80
CA GLU A 271 -7.19 7.42 -16.67
C GLU A 271 -7.57 5.94 -16.59
N ASP A 272 -6.60 5.03 -16.37
CA ASP A 272 -6.91 3.62 -16.10
C ASP A 272 -7.69 3.48 -14.79
N THR A 273 -7.34 4.30 -13.80
CA THR A 273 -8.08 4.36 -12.52
C THR A 273 -9.47 4.92 -12.71
N GLN A 274 -9.66 5.98 -13.51
CA GLN A 274 -10.99 6.51 -13.84
C GLN A 274 -11.87 5.46 -14.52
N ARG A 275 -11.33 4.72 -15.49
CA ARG A 275 -12.02 3.62 -16.15
C ARG A 275 -12.41 2.52 -15.16
N ARG A 276 -11.47 2.08 -14.30
CA ARG A 276 -11.73 1.05 -13.28
C ARG A 276 -12.76 1.52 -12.24
N PHE A 277 -12.66 2.78 -11.84
CA PHE A 277 -13.58 3.42 -10.91
C PHE A 277 -15.02 3.35 -11.41
N GLU A 278 -15.29 3.80 -12.63
CA GLU A 278 -16.65 3.73 -13.20
C GLU A 278 -17.12 2.28 -13.40
N TYR A 279 -16.23 1.38 -13.83
CA TYR A 279 -16.58 -0.04 -13.99
C TYR A 279 -17.05 -0.69 -12.67
N PHE A 280 -16.29 -0.54 -11.58
CA PHE A 280 -16.62 -1.17 -10.29
C PHE A 280 -17.78 -0.47 -9.57
N LYS A 281 -17.94 0.83 -9.77
CA LYS A 281 -19.11 1.59 -9.26
C LYS A 281 -20.43 1.00 -9.75
N HIS A 282 -20.53 0.56 -11.00
CA HIS A 282 -21.72 -0.12 -11.53
C HIS A 282 -22.00 -1.49 -10.87
N LEU A 283 -20.99 -2.12 -10.27
CA LEU A 283 -21.11 -3.38 -9.53
C LEU A 283 -21.36 -3.15 -8.03
N GLY A 284 -21.47 -1.89 -7.59
CA GLY A 284 -21.60 -1.52 -6.18
C GLY A 284 -20.33 -1.81 -5.36
N VAL A 285 -19.18 -1.92 -6.01
CA VAL A 285 -17.86 -2.09 -5.38
C VAL A 285 -17.11 -0.76 -5.46
N ASP A 286 -16.54 -0.33 -4.35
CA ASP A 286 -15.75 0.89 -4.32
C ASP A 286 -14.36 0.63 -4.90
N PHE A 287 -13.85 1.59 -5.67
CA PHE A 287 -12.50 1.55 -6.21
C PHE A 287 -11.73 2.79 -5.78
N VAL A 288 -10.51 2.61 -5.29
CA VAL A 288 -9.62 3.68 -4.85
C VAL A 288 -8.28 3.55 -5.54
N GLY A 289 -7.87 4.57 -6.29
CA GLY A 289 -6.47 4.69 -6.76
C GLY A 289 -5.63 5.35 -5.68
N CYS A 290 -4.67 4.63 -5.09
CA CYS A 290 -3.89 5.11 -3.97
C CYS A 290 -2.40 5.17 -4.31
N GLY A 291 -1.89 6.36 -4.59
CA GLY A 291 -0.47 6.55 -4.79
C GLY A 291 0.33 6.30 -3.51
N VAL A 292 1.34 5.42 -3.57
CA VAL A 292 2.23 5.12 -2.43
C VAL A 292 3.65 5.61 -2.69
N SER A 293 4.21 6.49 -1.86
CA SER A 293 5.58 7.00 -1.99
C SER A 293 6.40 6.75 -0.73
N GLY A 294 7.71 6.49 -0.88
CA GLY A 294 8.64 6.24 0.24
C GLY A 294 9.70 5.16 -0.02
N GLY A 295 9.64 4.46 -1.15
CA GLY A 295 10.53 3.32 -1.44
C GLY A 295 10.30 2.14 -0.49
N GLU A 296 11.23 1.19 -0.47
CA GLU A 296 11.12 -0.02 0.36
C GLU A 296 11.08 0.30 1.86
N GLU A 297 12.00 1.16 2.31
CA GLU A 297 12.08 1.57 3.71
C GLU A 297 10.87 2.41 4.14
N GLY A 298 10.42 3.34 3.30
CA GLY A 298 9.23 4.12 3.57
C GLY A 298 7.98 3.25 3.61
N ALA A 299 7.82 2.29 2.70
CA ALA A 299 6.71 1.33 2.75
C ALA A 299 6.67 0.55 4.08
N LEU A 300 7.83 0.17 4.61
CA LEU A 300 7.96 -0.58 5.87
C LEU A 300 7.68 0.28 7.11
N LYS A 301 8.19 1.52 7.15
CA LYS A 301 8.15 2.37 8.35
C LYS A 301 6.95 3.33 8.38
N GLY A 302 6.56 3.81 7.21
CA GLY A 302 5.56 4.85 7.03
C GLY A 302 5.69 5.56 5.69
N PRO A 303 4.86 5.24 4.68
CA PRO A 303 4.87 5.94 3.41
C PRO A 303 3.98 7.19 3.45
N SER A 304 4.10 8.02 2.41
CA SER A 304 3.06 8.99 2.05
C SER A 304 2.02 8.32 1.15
N LEU A 305 0.74 8.55 1.42
CA LEU A 305 -0.39 7.89 0.74
C LEU A 305 -1.36 8.92 0.15
N MET A 306 -1.65 8.78 -1.15
CA MET A 306 -2.43 9.75 -1.94
C MET A 306 -3.66 9.03 -2.49
N ALA A 307 -4.78 9.06 -1.76
CA ALA A 307 -5.98 8.32 -2.13
C ALA A 307 -6.85 9.14 -3.09
N GLY A 308 -7.36 8.52 -4.16
CA GLY A 308 -8.39 9.05 -5.04
C GLY A 308 -9.59 8.11 -5.08
N GLY A 309 -10.79 8.63 -4.84
CA GLY A 309 -12.01 7.84 -4.73
C GLY A 309 -13.16 8.63 -4.11
N THR A 310 -14.28 7.97 -3.78
CA THR A 310 -15.36 8.63 -3.05
C THR A 310 -14.99 8.82 -1.58
N ASN A 311 -15.63 9.79 -0.92
CA ASN A 311 -15.49 9.97 0.53
C ASN A 311 -15.90 8.70 1.28
N GLU A 312 -16.99 8.06 0.86
CA GLU A 312 -17.51 6.83 1.48
C GLU A 312 -16.51 5.68 1.38
N ALA A 313 -15.86 5.52 0.22
CA ALA A 313 -14.81 4.52 0.02
C ALA A 313 -13.60 4.82 0.90
N TYR A 314 -13.18 6.09 0.95
CA TYR A 314 -12.03 6.52 1.74
C TYR A 314 -12.26 6.30 3.24
N GLU A 315 -13.42 6.64 3.80
CA GLU A 315 -13.74 6.42 5.22
C GLU A 315 -13.62 4.95 5.64
N LYS A 316 -13.96 4.01 4.75
CA LYS A 316 -13.84 2.56 5.03
C LYS A 316 -12.39 2.12 5.18
N ILE A 317 -11.46 2.76 4.47
CA ILE A 317 -10.04 2.36 4.41
C ILE A 317 -9.14 3.29 5.22
N ARG A 318 -9.60 4.51 5.57
CA ARG A 318 -8.85 5.54 6.29
C ARG A 318 -8.17 4.99 7.55
N PRO A 319 -8.81 4.20 8.44
CA PRO A 319 -8.14 3.72 9.65
C PRO A 319 -6.90 2.86 9.35
N VAL A 320 -6.92 2.08 8.27
CA VAL A 320 -5.77 1.25 7.87
C VAL A 320 -4.68 2.13 7.25
N LEU A 321 -5.05 3.04 6.34
CA LEU A 321 -4.09 3.92 5.68
C LEU A 321 -3.41 4.88 6.67
N GLU A 322 -4.17 5.48 7.59
CA GLU A 322 -3.62 6.33 8.65
C GLU A 322 -2.69 5.54 9.56
N ALA A 323 -3.04 4.31 9.95
CA ALA A 323 -2.19 3.51 10.82
C ALA A 323 -0.80 3.25 10.22
N ILE A 324 -0.72 3.02 8.91
CA ILE A 324 0.53 2.67 8.24
C ILE A 324 1.31 3.87 7.70
N ALA A 325 0.68 5.02 7.48
CA ALA A 325 1.33 6.20 6.91
C ALA A 325 2.48 6.74 7.79
N ALA A 326 3.38 7.53 7.20
CA ALA A 326 4.27 8.39 7.97
C ALA A 326 3.48 9.36 8.85
N ARG A 327 4.18 10.04 9.77
CA ARG A 327 3.65 11.14 10.57
C ARG A 327 4.39 12.42 10.23
N ASP A 328 3.67 13.53 10.08
CA ASP A 328 4.29 14.84 9.92
C ASP A 328 4.84 15.36 11.27
N LYS A 329 5.33 16.61 11.27
CA LYS A 329 5.91 17.24 12.47
C LYS A 329 4.93 17.40 13.64
N ASN A 330 3.62 17.42 13.36
CA ASN A 330 2.57 17.59 14.36
C ASN A 330 2.04 16.23 14.85
N GLY A 331 2.47 15.12 14.23
CA GLY A 331 1.99 13.78 14.53
C GLY A 331 0.78 13.37 13.69
N ASP A 332 0.40 14.16 12.67
CA ASP A 332 -0.71 13.82 11.78
C ASP A 332 -0.27 12.84 10.69
N PRO A 333 -1.10 11.88 10.28
CA PRO A 333 -0.73 10.89 9.27
C PRO A 333 -0.54 11.55 7.89
N CYS A 334 0.50 11.13 7.18
CA CYS A 334 0.78 11.56 5.80
C CYS A 334 -0.10 10.80 4.79
N VAL A 335 -1.41 10.92 4.96
CA VAL A 335 -2.44 10.40 4.05
C VAL A 335 -3.57 11.41 3.94
N THR A 336 -4.14 11.53 2.74
CA THR A 336 -5.37 12.30 2.52
C THR A 336 -6.13 11.77 1.30
N LEU A 337 -7.41 12.13 1.20
CA LEU A 337 -8.19 11.99 -0.02
C LEU A 337 -7.90 13.20 -0.91
N THR A 338 -7.24 12.98 -2.05
CA THR A 338 -6.77 14.06 -2.92
C THR A 338 -7.81 14.47 -3.98
N GLY A 339 -8.92 13.73 -4.07
CA GLY A 339 -9.99 13.94 -5.05
C GLY A 339 -10.72 12.64 -5.35
N THR A 340 -11.60 12.66 -6.35
CA THR A 340 -12.32 11.45 -6.81
C THR A 340 -11.50 10.63 -7.79
N ASP A 341 -11.98 9.41 -8.08
CA ASP A 341 -11.48 8.59 -9.19
C ASP A 341 -9.94 8.46 -9.28
N GLY A 342 -9.33 8.96 -10.36
CA GLY A 342 -7.91 8.91 -10.65
C GLY A 342 -7.05 9.95 -9.92
N ALA A 343 -7.63 10.85 -9.12
CA ALA A 343 -6.89 11.96 -8.50
C ALA A 343 -5.65 11.51 -7.71
N GLY A 344 -5.77 10.45 -6.92
CA GLY A 344 -4.66 9.91 -6.11
C GLY A 344 -3.46 9.47 -6.97
N HIS A 345 -3.72 8.77 -8.07
CA HIS A 345 -2.68 8.38 -9.02
C HIS A 345 -2.14 9.57 -9.83
N PHE A 346 -2.97 10.58 -10.11
CA PHE A 346 -2.51 11.81 -10.77
C PHE A 346 -1.53 12.57 -9.88
N VAL A 347 -1.89 12.82 -8.61
CA VAL A 347 -1.03 13.48 -7.63
C VAL A 347 0.28 12.71 -7.46
N LYS A 348 0.22 11.37 -7.40
CA LYS A 348 1.42 10.54 -7.34
C LYS A 348 2.28 10.59 -8.61
N THR A 349 1.64 10.75 -9.76
CA THR A 349 2.33 10.94 -11.04
C THR A 349 3.12 12.23 -10.96
N VAL A 350 2.49 13.36 -10.62
CA VAL A 350 3.17 14.64 -10.48
C VAL A 350 4.28 14.63 -9.42
N HIS A 351 4.07 13.96 -8.28
CA HIS A 351 5.12 13.70 -7.28
C HIS A 351 6.38 13.12 -7.93
N ASN A 352 6.23 12.08 -8.77
CA ASN A 352 7.36 11.46 -9.46
C ASN A 352 7.98 12.38 -10.52
N GLY A 353 7.20 13.25 -11.15
CA GLY A 353 7.71 14.30 -12.03
C GLY A 353 8.62 15.30 -11.31
N ILE A 354 8.18 15.78 -10.13
CA ILE A 354 8.98 16.64 -9.25
C ILE A 354 10.25 15.90 -8.82
N GLU A 355 10.13 14.64 -8.39
CA GLU A 355 11.26 13.78 -8.01
C GLU A 355 12.31 13.67 -9.12
N TYR A 356 11.88 13.47 -10.37
CA TYR A 356 12.78 13.36 -11.51
C TYR A 356 13.61 14.62 -11.71
N ALA A 357 12.98 15.79 -11.60
CA ALA A 357 13.67 17.07 -11.70
C ALA A 357 14.60 17.33 -10.51
N GLU A 358 14.21 17.01 -9.28
CA GLU A 358 15.08 17.14 -8.10
C GLU A 358 16.35 16.28 -8.22
N MET A 359 16.20 15.01 -8.65
CA MET A 359 17.33 14.12 -8.90
C MET A 359 18.25 14.67 -10.01
N GLN A 360 17.66 15.20 -11.08
CA GLN A 360 18.42 15.76 -12.19
C GLN A 360 19.17 17.04 -11.79
N LEU A 361 18.57 17.89 -10.95
CA LEU A 361 19.26 19.07 -10.39
C LEU A 361 20.46 18.69 -9.54
N LEU A 362 20.34 17.66 -8.68
CA LEU A 362 21.47 17.16 -7.89
C LEU A 362 22.58 16.57 -8.79
N ALA A 363 22.20 15.88 -9.87
CA ALA A 363 23.16 15.39 -10.86
C ALA A 363 23.87 16.54 -11.60
N GLU A 364 23.17 17.63 -11.90
CA GLU A 364 23.75 18.85 -12.52
C GLU A 364 24.71 19.57 -11.55
N VAL A 365 24.34 19.70 -10.26
CA VAL A 365 25.23 20.21 -9.20
C VAL A 365 26.48 19.35 -9.11
N TYR A 366 26.33 18.03 -9.08
CA TYR A 366 27.46 17.09 -9.09
C TYR A 366 28.36 17.28 -10.33
N ALA A 367 27.78 17.38 -11.52
CA ALA A 367 28.52 17.56 -12.76
C ALA A 367 29.34 18.85 -12.79
N LEU A 368 28.81 19.93 -12.20
CA LEU A 368 29.49 21.23 -12.08
C LEU A 368 30.65 21.19 -11.07
N LEU A 369 30.51 20.45 -9.96
CA LEU A 369 31.52 20.40 -8.90
C LEU A 369 32.63 19.38 -9.16
N ARG A 370 32.32 18.26 -9.83
CA ARG A 370 33.25 17.13 -9.98
C ARG A 370 34.58 17.46 -10.68
N PRO A 371 34.65 18.37 -11.66
CA PRO A 371 35.92 18.80 -12.25
C PRO A 371 36.89 19.46 -11.25
N SER A 372 36.35 20.08 -10.19
CA SER A 372 37.10 20.92 -9.23
C SER A 372 37.25 20.26 -7.86
N MET A 373 36.35 19.32 -7.53
CA MET A 373 36.25 18.72 -6.20
C MET A 373 36.21 17.20 -6.29
N ASN A 374 36.81 16.53 -5.30
CA ASN A 374 36.65 15.09 -5.13
C ASN A 374 35.32 14.77 -4.42
N TYR A 375 34.94 13.48 -4.42
CA TYR A 375 33.68 13.03 -3.82
C TYR A 375 33.48 13.43 -2.36
N ALA A 376 34.53 13.32 -1.53
CA ALA A 376 34.44 13.68 -0.11
C ALA A 376 34.20 15.18 0.09
N SER A 377 34.89 16.02 -0.70
CA SER A 377 34.70 17.48 -0.67
C SER A 377 33.29 17.87 -1.11
N ILE A 378 32.75 17.24 -2.16
CA ILE A 378 31.36 17.48 -2.61
C ILE A 378 30.38 17.04 -1.52
N ALA A 379 30.57 15.85 -0.93
CA ALA A 379 29.72 15.35 0.13
C ALA A 379 29.70 16.28 1.36
N ASN A 380 30.84 16.88 1.71
CA ASN A 380 30.94 17.83 2.82
C ASN A 380 30.18 19.13 2.50
N LEU A 381 30.38 19.70 1.31
CA LEU A 381 29.62 20.88 0.86
C LEU A 381 28.12 20.63 0.89
N LEU A 382 27.67 19.48 0.36
CA LEU A 382 26.26 19.12 0.36
C LEU A 382 25.73 18.84 1.78
N SER A 383 26.57 18.35 2.70
CA SER A 383 26.21 18.20 4.12
C SER A 383 25.94 19.56 4.78
N GLU A 384 26.70 20.60 4.43
CA GLU A 384 26.45 21.97 4.88
C GLU A 384 25.15 22.54 4.30
N TRP A 385 24.78 22.13 3.08
CA TRP A 385 23.50 22.52 2.47
C TRP A 385 22.30 21.77 3.06
N ASN A 386 22.50 20.55 3.57
CA ASN A 386 21.44 19.72 4.12
C ASN A 386 21.02 20.18 5.54
N GLN A 387 20.71 21.47 5.65
CA GLN A 387 20.26 22.16 6.86
C GLN A 387 19.00 22.96 6.53
N GLU A 388 18.13 23.11 7.51
CA GLU A 388 16.95 23.99 7.46
C GLU A 388 16.16 23.88 6.14
N GLU A 389 16.13 24.95 5.34
CA GLU A 389 15.32 25.12 4.14
C GLU A 389 15.73 24.19 2.99
N LEU A 390 17.03 23.95 2.80
CA LEU A 390 17.53 23.12 1.71
C LEU A 390 17.48 21.63 2.02
N SER A 391 17.26 21.27 3.29
CA SER A 391 17.22 19.88 3.73
C SER A 391 16.26 19.04 2.88
N SER A 392 16.71 17.87 2.43
CA SER A 392 15.86 16.93 1.69
C SER A 392 16.39 15.52 1.75
N TYR A 393 15.49 14.54 1.62
CA TYR A 393 15.88 13.13 1.57
C TYR A 393 16.78 12.82 0.36
N LEU A 394 16.48 13.39 -0.81
CA LEU A 394 17.31 13.19 -2.01
C LEU A 394 18.73 13.76 -1.82
N LEU A 395 18.89 14.89 -1.12
CA LEU A 395 20.19 15.45 -0.78
C LEU A 395 20.94 14.57 0.23
N GLU A 396 20.25 14.07 1.26
CA GLU A 396 20.78 13.13 2.26
C GLU A 396 21.35 11.87 1.60
N ILE A 397 20.55 11.17 0.78
CA ILE A 397 21.04 9.95 0.10
C ILE A 397 22.14 10.26 -0.90
N THR A 398 22.16 11.46 -1.50
CA THR A 398 23.25 11.87 -2.42
C THR A 398 24.58 11.99 -1.65
N ILE A 399 24.55 12.54 -0.43
CA ILE A 399 25.74 12.64 0.43
C ILE A 399 26.27 11.24 0.76
N ASP A 400 25.38 10.31 1.11
CA ASP A 400 25.75 8.93 1.45
C ASP A 400 26.32 8.18 0.23
N ILE A 401 25.71 8.36 -0.95
CA ILE A 401 26.19 7.79 -2.21
C ILE A 401 27.60 8.29 -2.55
N LEU A 402 27.86 9.60 -2.41
CA LEU A 402 29.17 10.19 -2.68
C LEU A 402 30.25 9.68 -1.70
N ARG A 403 29.86 9.23 -0.50
CA ARG A 403 30.78 8.68 0.50
C ARG A 403 30.98 7.17 0.36
N TYR A 404 30.08 6.48 -0.33
CA TYR A 404 30.09 5.02 -0.42
C TYR A 404 31.27 4.50 -1.25
N LYS A 405 32.01 3.56 -0.66
CA LYS A 405 33.14 2.87 -1.29
C LYS A 405 32.88 1.38 -1.37
N GLU A 406 33.26 0.79 -2.49
CA GLU A 406 33.25 -0.65 -2.71
C GLU A 406 34.69 -1.11 -2.97
N ASN A 407 35.26 -1.88 -2.04
CA ASN A 407 36.69 -2.14 -1.93
C ASN A 407 37.48 -0.84 -1.70
N GLU A 408 38.40 -0.47 -2.60
CA GLU A 408 39.24 0.74 -2.51
C GLU A 408 38.71 1.92 -3.36
N GLY A 409 37.68 1.71 -4.19
CA GLY A 409 37.13 2.72 -5.09
C GLY A 409 35.73 3.21 -4.70
N TYR A 410 35.31 4.34 -5.26
CA TYR A 410 33.92 4.80 -5.11
C TYR A 410 33.02 3.97 -6.02
N LEU A 411 31.91 3.45 -5.47
CA LEU A 411 30.96 2.67 -6.27
C LEU A 411 30.39 3.51 -7.41
N LEU A 412 30.21 4.83 -7.19
CA LEU A 412 29.63 5.74 -8.17
C LEU A 412 30.39 5.77 -9.51
N ASP A 413 31.72 5.62 -9.50
CA ASP A 413 32.55 5.53 -10.72
C ASP A 413 32.28 4.25 -11.53
N ARG A 414 31.70 3.22 -10.90
CA ARG A 414 31.42 1.91 -11.49
C ARG A 414 29.97 1.77 -11.96
N ILE A 415 29.12 2.73 -11.64
CA ILE A 415 27.72 2.74 -12.07
C ILE A 415 27.64 3.23 -13.51
N LEU A 416 27.04 2.42 -14.38
CA LEU A 416 26.75 2.83 -15.75
C LEU A 416 25.80 4.03 -15.77
N ASP A 417 26.20 5.11 -16.47
CA ASP A 417 25.45 6.35 -16.66
C ASP A 417 24.27 6.19 -17.66
N ARG A 418 23.41 5.21 -17.39
CA ARG A 418 22.20 4.90 -18.15
C ARG A 418 21.02 4.86 -17.20
N ALA A 419 20.40 6.02 -16.99
CA ALA A 419 19.25 6.14 -16.12
C ALA A 419 18.02 5.46 -16.77
N SER A 420 17.46 4.48 -16.07
CA SER A 420 16.17 3.89 -16.46
C SER A 420 15.01 4.84 -16.13
N ASN A 421 13.88 4.61 -16.80
CA ASN A 421 12.60 5.18 -16.45
C ASN A 421 11.56 4.06 -16.47
N LYS A 422 10.69 4.01 -15.46
CA LYS A 422 9.63 2.99 -15.34
C LYS A 422 8.31 3.48 -15.94
N GLY A 423 8.35 4.41 -16.90
CA GLY A 423 7.19 5.05 -17.52
C GLY A 423 6.55 6.19 -16.71
N THR A 424 6.49 6.09 -15.38
CA THR A 424 5.75 7.04 -14.50
C THR A 424 6.19 8.50 -14.61
N GLY A 425 7.50 8.76 -14.68
CA GLY A 425 8.00 10.13 -14.90
C GLY A 425 7.62 10.69 -16.28
N GLY A 426 7.51 9.82 -17.29
CA GLY A 426 7.02 10.20 -18.62
C GLY A 426 5.54 10.57 -18.63
N TRP A 427 4.73 9.96 -17.77
CA TRP A 427 3.32 10.29 -17.65
C TRP A 427 3.07 11.68 -17.06
N SER A 428 3.97 12.20 -16.20
CA SER A 428 3.85 13.58 -15.72
C SER A 428 4.01 14.58 -16.87
N SER A 429 5.05 14.40 -17.69
CA SER A 429 5.28 15.23 -18.87
C SER A 429 4.14 15.10 -19.88
N ARG A 430 3.61 13.88 -20.06
CA ARG A 430 2.45 13.65 -20.93
C ARG A 430 1.20 14.36 -20.43
N ALA A 431 0.86 14.19 -19.16
CA ALA A 431 -0.27 14.87 -18.55
C ALA A 431 -0.17 16.39 -18.67
N ALA A 432 1.03 16.95 -18.50
CA ALA A 432 1.28 18.37 -18.69
C ALA A 432 1.03 18.83 -20.14
N ILE A 433 1.50 18.05 -21.12
CA ILE A 433 1.24 18.32 -22.55
C ILE A 433 -0.26 18.26 -22.86
N ASP A 434 -0.94 17.21 -22.38
CA ASP A 434 -2.36 16.98 -22.64
C ASP A 434 -3.24 18.08 -22.00
N LEU A 435 -2.84 18.59 -20.83
CA LEU A 435 -3.51 19.72 -20.14
C LEU A 435 -3.05 21.11 -20.64
N GLY A 436 -2.06 21.18 -21.53
CA GLY A 436 -1.51 22.46 -22.01
C GLY A 436 -0.73 23.26 -20.96
N ILE A 437 -0.19 22.59 -19.94
CA ILE A 437 0.53 23.22 -18.82
C ILE A 437 2.05 23.05 -18.99
N PRO A 438 2.85 24.13 -18.90
CA PRO A 438 4.30 24.07 -19.12
C PRO A 438 5.08 23.46 -17.94
N ALA A 439 5.14 22.12 -17.86
CA ALA A 439 6.00 21.39 -16.93
C ALA A 439 7.42 21.19 -17.53
N THR A 440 8.13 22.30 -17.76
CA THR A 440 9.40 22.32 -18.49
C THR A 440 10.49 21.51 -17.80
N MET A 441 10.60 21.60 -16.47
CA MET A 441 11.67 20.94 -15.71
C MET A 441 11.50 19.43 -15.67
N MET A 442 10.28 18.94 -15.43
CA MET A 442 9.95 17.52 -15.42
C MET A 442 10.26 16.87 -16.78
N THR A 443 9.92 17.58 -17.85
CA THR A 443 10.18 17.13 -19.24
C THR A 443 11.67 17.14 -19.57
N SER A 444 12.41 18.17 -19.17
CA SER A 444 13.86 18.21 -19.32
C SER A 444 14.56 17.08 -18.56
N ALA A 445 14.11 16.76 -17.34
CA ALA A 445 14.64 15.65 -16.56
C ALA A 445 14.37 14.29 -17.23
N LEU A 446 13.19 14.11 -17.83
CA LEU A 446 12.88 12.92 -18.64
C LEU A 446 13.82 12.79 -19.84
N PHE A 447 14.00 13.87 -20.60
CA PHE A 447 14.88 13.86 -21.77
C PHE A 447 16.35 13.66 -21.40
N ALA A 448 16.82 14.17 -20.26
CA ALA A 448 18.16 13.88 -19.77
C ALA A 448 18.37 12.36 -19.56
N ARG A 449 17.37 11.64 -19.03
CA ARG A 449 17.41 10.17 -18.92
C ARG A 449 17.44 9.49 -20.28
N TYR A 450 16.66 9.97 -21.26
CA TYR A 450 16.69 9.42 -22.62
C TYR A 450 18.05 9.61 -23.28
N VAL A 451 18.65 10.79 -23.15
CA VAL A 451 20.02 11.07 -23.63
C VAL A 451 21.03 10.15 -22.95
N SER A 452 20.92 9.92 -21.63
CA SER A 452 21.80 8.98 -20.91
C SER A 452 21.71 7.56 -21.48
N SER A 453 20.53 7.13 -21.94
CA SER A 453 20.33 5.81 -22.55
C SER A 453 20.98 5.66 -23.92
N MET A 454 21.31 6.74 -24.61
CA MET A 454 22.02 6.75 -25.89
C MET A 454 23.55 6.61 -25.73
N LYS A 455 24.01 5.81 -24.74
CA LYS A 455 25.43 5.69 -24.36
C LYS A 455 26.38 5.40 -25.54
N PRO A 456 26.12 4.43 -26.44
CA PRO A 456 27.04 4.16 -27.55
C PRO A 456 27.22 5.34 -28.50
N MET A 457 26.14 6.11 -28.73
CA MET A 457 26.20 7.30 -29.56
C MET A 457 26.95 8.44 -28.87
N ARG A 458 26.78 8.60 -27.55
CA ARG A 458 27.51 9.59 -26.76
C ARG A 458 29.01 9.32 -26.73
N GLU A 459 29.42 8.06 -26.60
CA GLU A 459 30.85 7.68 -26.65
C GLU A 459 31.49 8.02 -27.99
N LYS A 460 30.79 7.76 -29.10
CA LYS A 460 31.25 8.11 -30.45
C LYS A 460 31.41 9.62 -30.65
N LEU A 461 30.55 10.43 -30.04
CA LEU A 461 30.52 11.89 -30.16
C LEU A 461 31.30 12.60 -29.05
N ALA A 462 31.92 11.84 -28.14
CA ALA A 462 32.59 12.40 -26.96
C ALA A 462 33.70 13.35 -27.39
N ARG A 463 33.71 14.54 -26.79
CA ARG A 463 34.80 15.50 -26.90
C ARG A 463 35.88 15.17 -25.87
N GLU A 464 37.05 15.76 -26.04
CA GLU A 464 38.04 15.83 -24.96
C GLU A 464 37.45 16.57 -23.74
N LYS A 465 38.07 16.34 -22.57
CA LYS A 465 37.54 16.71 -21.26
C LYS A 465 37.07 18.18 -21.20
N ALA A 466 35.89 18.38 -20.61
CA ALA A 466 35.29 19.70 -20.37
C ALA A 466 36.30 20.69 -19.77
N ALA A 467 36.26 21.94 -20.24
CA ALA A 467 37.09 23.02 -19.69
C ALA A 467 36.72 23.24 -18.22
N HIS A 468 37.72 23.42 -17.37
CA HIS A 468 37.50 23.73 -15.97
C HIS A 468 37.13 25.22 -15.86
N VAL A 469 35.92 25.48 -15.38
CA VAL A 469 35.45 26.82 -15.01
C VAL A 469 35.18 26.80 -13.51
N GLU A 470 35.82 27.71 -12.78
CA GLU A 470 35.59 27.84 -11.34
C GLU A 470 34.23 28.50 -11.10
N ILE A 471 33.39 27.88 -10.27
CA ILE A 471 32.04 28.36 -9.96
C ILE A 471 31.99 28.76 -8.50
N GLU A 472 31.52 29.98 -8.23
CA GLU A 472 31.30 30.42 -6.87
C GLU A 472 30.20 29.57 -6.20
N LEU A 473 30.56 28.88 -5.12
CA LEU A 473 29.68 27.92 -4.46
C LEU A 473 28.39 28.55 -3.90
N SER A 474 28.46 29.84 -3.54
CA SER A 474 27.31 30.62 -3.06
C SER A 474 26.25 30.78 -4.18
N LEU A 475 26.70 31.06 -5.41
CA LEU A 475 25.84 31.21 -6.58
C LEU A 475 25.22 29.87 -6.96
N LEU A 476 25.99 28.78 -6.90
CA LEU A 476 25.47 27.43 -7.15
C LEU A 476 24.38 27.03 -6.16
N LYS A 477 24.57 27.31 -4.87
CA LYS A 477 23.56 27.07 -3.83
C LYS A 477 22.27 27.83 -4.13
N GLN A 478 22.36 29.11 -4.47
CA GLN A 478 21.19 29.95 -4.78
C GLN A 478 20.51 29.53 -6.08
N ALA A 479 21.27 29.16 -7.11
CA ALA A 479 20.72 28.63 -8.35
C ALA A 479 19.95 27.32 -8.10
N TYR A 480 20.50 26.43 -7.27
CA TYR A 480 19.83 25.19 -6.85
C TYR A 480 18.51 25.51 -6.14
N GLN A 481 18.49 26.44 -5.18
CA GLN A 481 17.24 26.89 -4.55
C GLN A 481 16.22 27.44 -5.56
N PHE A 482 16.66 28.32 -6.46
CA PHE A 482 15.80 28.88 -7.51
C PHE A 482 15.14 27.78 -8.35
N ALA A 483 15.93 26.83 -8.84
CA ALA A 483 15.43 25.78 -9.71
C ALA A 483 14.45 24.84 -8.99
N ARG A 484 14.69 24.53 -7.70
CA ARG A 484 13.76 23.73 -6.90
C ARG A 484 12.43 24.43 -6.69
N ILE A 485 12.42 25.74 -6.42
CA ILE A 485 11.18 26.51 -6.27
C ILE A 485 10.37 26.46 -7.58
N VAL A 486 11.01 26.73 -8.72
CA VAL A 486 10.36 26.66 -10.04
C VAL A 486 9.80 25.26 -10.32
N ASN A 487 10.53 24.19 -9.98
CA ASN A 487 10.08 22.82 -10.14
C ASN A 487 8.77 22.54 -9.37
N HIS A 488 8.72 22.95 -8.11
CA HIS A 488 7.53 22.76 -7.27
C HIS A 488 6.36 23.63 -7.71
N LEU A 489 6.61 24.88 -8.13
CA LEU A 489 5.58 25.75 -8.73
C LEU A 489 4.91 25.08 -9.93
N GLN A 490 5.70 24.55 -10.87
CA GLN A 490 5.17 23.84 -12.04
C GLN A 490 4.35 22.60 -11.65
N GLY A 491 4.80 21.84 -10.66
CA GLY A 491 4.10 20.65 -10.19
C GLY A 491 2.76 20.95 -9.54
N PHE A 492 2.70 21.90 -8.60
CA PHE A 492 1.44 22.27 -7.96
C PHE A 492 0.46 22.92 -8.95
N GLU A 493 0.96 23.72 -9.89
CA GLU A 493 0.14 24.30 -10.95
C GLU A 493 -0.46 23.22 -11.86
N LEU A 494 0.31 22.17 -12.18
CA LEU A 494 -0.20 21.02 -12.94
C LEU A 494 -1.33 20.29 -12.18
N ILE A 495 -1.19 20.11 -10.86
CA ILE A 495 -2.25 19.50 -10.03
C ILE A 495 -3.49 20.39 -9.98
N ARG A 496 -3.32 21.72 -9.81
CA ARG A 496 -4.42 22.68 -9.78
C ARG A 496 -5.25 22.63 -11.06
N ASN A 497 -4.59 22.71 -12.22
CA ASN A 497 -5.27 22.69 -13.52
C ASN A 497 -5.94 21.33 -13.79
N ALA A 498 -5.34 20.23 -13.35
CA ALA A 498 -5.97 18.92 -13.45
C ALA A 498 -7.22 18.84 -12.58
N ALA A 499 -7.16 19.33 -11.33
CA ALA A 499 -8.31 19.36 -10.44
C ALA A 499 -9.48 20.18 -11.03
N GLU A 500 -9.19 21.32 -11.65
CA GLU A 500 -10.20 22.12 -12.37
C GLU A 500 -10.76 21.39 -13.60
N THR A 501 -9.89 20.77 -14.40
CA THR A 501 -10.30 20.08 -15.64
C THR A 501 -11.16 18.85 -15.36
N TYR A 502 -10.80 18.07 -14.33
CA TYR A 502 -11.48 16.82 -13.96
C TYR A 502 -12.52 17.00 -12.84
N ASN A 503 -12.75 18.23 -12.38
CA ASN A 503 -13.67 18.57 -11.28
C ASN A 503 -13.37 17.82 -9.97
N TRP A 504 -12.09 17.69 -9.62
CA TRP A 504 -11.68 17.12 -8.35
C TRP A 504 -11.70 18.17 -7.24
N ASN A 505 -12.26 17.82 -6.09
CA ASN A 505 -12.14 18.61 -4.87
C ASN A 505 -10.78 18.39 -4.22
N THR A 506 -9.74 18.99 -4.80
CA THR A 506 -8.35 18.79 -4.38
C THR A 506 -7.87 19.91 -3.48
N ASP A 507 -7.39 19.55 -2.28
CA ASP A 507 -6.71 20.47 -1.37
C ASP A 507 -5.19 20.39 -1.57
N LEU A 508 -4.62 21.43 -2.20
CA LEU A 508 -3.19 21.51 -2.47
C LEU A 508 -2.36 21.65 -1.19
N ALA A 509 -2.88 22.31 -0.15
CA ALA A 509 -2.18 22.47 1.12
C ALA A 509 -2.06 21.12 1.85
N GLU A 510 -3.11 20.30 1.80
CA GLU A 510 -3.07 18.93 2.32
C GLU A 510 -2.14 18.03 1.49
N ILE A 511 -2.10 18.16 0.16
CA ILE A 511 -1.12 17.45 -0.66
C ILE A 511 0.31 17.81 -0.23
N ALA A 512 0.60 19.11 -0.07
CA ALA A 512 1.90 19.56 0.39
C ALA A 512 2.22 19.01 1.80
N ARG A 513 1.24 19.00 2.72
CA ARG A 513 1.39 18.43 4.07
C ARG A 513 1.80 16.97 4.02
N ILE A 514 1.09 16.12 3.25
CA ILE A 514 1.42 14.69 3.18
C ILE A 514 2.74 14.41 2.45
N TRP A 515 3.30 15.40 1.73
CA TRP A 515 4.63 15.32 1.13
C TRP A 515 5.76 15.86 2.04
N THR A 516 5.44 16.40 3.22
CA THR A 516 6.48 16.85 4.17
C THR A 516 7.24 15.69 4.81
N ASN A 517 6.70 14.47 4.79
CA ASN A 517 7.35 13.26 5.27
C ASN A 517 6.86 12.01 4.54
N GLY A 518 7.53 10.87 4.72
CA GLY A 518 7.14 9.57 4.17
C GLY A 518 7.40 9.37 2.67
N CYS A 519 7.39 10.43 1.85
CA CYS A 519 7.69 10.37 0.42
C CYS A 519 9.16 10.67 0.09
N ILE A 520 9.55 10.46 -1.16
CA ILE A 520 10.93 10.70 -1.65
C ILE A 520 11.26 12.21 -1.70
N ILE A 521 10.31 13.05 -2.10
CA ILE A 521 10.53 14.51 -2.25
C ILE A 521 10.41 15.29 -0.92
N LYS A 522 10.36 14.59 0.22
CA LYS A 522 10.26 15.23 1.54
C LYS A 522 11.44 16.18 1.76
N SER A 523 11.15 17.42 2.15
CA SER A 523 12.15 18.48 2.24
C SER A 523 11.72 19.67 3.11
N GLY A 524 12.69 20.51 3.50
CA GLY A 524 12.43 21.83 4.09
C GLY A 524 11.58 22.71 3.17
N LEU A 525 11.91 22.74 1.87
CA LEU A 525 11.14 23.47 0.86
C LEU A 525 9.65 23.07 0.82
N MET A 526 9.34 21.77 0.91
CA MET A 526 7.94 21.31 0.93
C MET A 526 7.14 21.88 2.12
N LYS A 527 7.80 22.10 3.27
CA LYS A 527 7.16 22.74 4.44
C LYS A 527 6.84 24.21 4.18
N ASN A 528 7.63 24.90 3.37
CA ASN A 528 7.35 26.29 2.96
C ASN A 528 6.15 26.30 1.99
N PHE A 529 6.11 25.40 1.00
CA PHE A 529 4.97 25.26 0.09
C PHE A 529 3.66 24.96 0.82
N GLN A 530 3.68 24.11 1.85
CA GLN A 530 2.52 23.88 2.70
C GLN A 530 1.98 25.21 3.29
N GLN A 531 2.86 26.08 3.78
CA GLN A 531 2.47 27.37 4.34
C GLN A 531 1.90 28.31 3.27
N TYR A 532 2.57 28.41 2.11
CA TYR A 532 2.11 29.25 1.00
C TYR A 532 0.73 28.81 0.50
N LEU A 533 0.49 27.51 0.39
CA LEU A 533 -0.79 26.96 -0.07
C LEU A 533 -1.92 27.15 0.95
N THR A 534 -1.60 27.21 2.25
CA THR A 534 -2.60 27.49 3.30
C THR A 534 -3.12 28.93 3.24
N ALA A 535 -2.35 29.88 2.70
CA ALA A 535 -2.73 31.28 2.59
C ALA A 535 -3.85 31.54 1.55
N ASN A 536 -4.22 30.54 0.74
CA ASN A 536 -5.24 30.62 -0.31
C ASN A 536 -5.00 31.75 -1.34
N VAL A 537 -3.73 32.07 -1.58
CA VAL A 537 -3.27 32.96 -2.65
C VAL A 537 -2.59 32.08 -3.72
N PRO A 538 -2.91 32.24 -5.02
CA PRO A 538 -2.26 31.46 -6.08
C PRO A 538 -0.74 31.55 -5.99
N LEU A 539 -0.04 30.44 -6.21
CA LEU A 539 1.41 30.37 -5.96
C LEU A 539 2.23 31.39 -6.78
N PHE A 540 1.78 31.72 -7.99
CA PHE A 540 2.42 32.75 -8.83
C PHE A 540 2.13 34.19 -8.40
N ASP A 541 1.19 34.40 -7.48
CA ASP A 541 0.84 35.70 -6.92
C ASP A 541 1.46 35.93 -5.53
N GLN A 542 2.15 34.93 -4.97
CA GLN A 542 2.78 35.00 -3.64
C GLN A 542 4.01 35.93 -3.65
N PRO A 543 3.98 37.09 -2.97
CA PRO A 543 5.08 38.06 -3.02
C PRO A 543 6.41 37.52 -2.50
N GLU A 544 6.38 36.66 -1.48
CA GLU A 544 7.57 36.03 -0.90
C GLU A 544 8.30 35.16 -1.92
N ILE A 545 7.56 34.27 -2.62
CA ILE A 545 8.11 33.39 -3.66
C ILE A 545 8.69 34.22 -4.81
N ILE A 546 7.95 35.23 -5.28
CA ILE A 546 8.37 36.06 -6.41
C ILE A 546 9.60 36.89 -6.04
N SER A 547 9.65 37.45 -4.83
CA SER A 547 10.82 38.17 -4.32
C SER A 547 12.03 37.25 -4.24
N GLU A 548 11.84 36.03 -3.73
CA GLU A 548 12.90 35.05 -3.60
C GLU A 548 13.50 34.65 -4.97
N LEU A 549 12.65 34.38 -5.97
CA LEU A 549 13.09 34.05 -7.33
C LEU A 549 13.84 35.22 -7.97
N LYS A 550 13.35 36.46 -7.84
CA LYS A 550 14.02 37.67 -8.37
C LYS A 550 15.41 37.86 -7.77
N GLN A 551 15.56 37.65 -6.46
CA GLN A 551 16.86 37.79 -5.78
C GLN A 551 17.88 36.75 -6.25
N LYS A 552 17.43 35.54 -6.60
CA LYS A 552 18.31 34.43 -7.02
C LYS A 552 18.53 34.35 -8.53
N GLU A 553 17.84 35.19 -9.32
CA GLU A 553 17.91 35.17 -10.79
C GLU A 553 19.33 35.41 -11.32
N ALA A 554 20.09 36.33 -10.72
CA ALA A 554 21.47 36.59 -11.11
C ALA A 554 22.38 35.38 -10.89
N SER A 555 22.16 34.64 -9.80
CA SER A 555 22.96 33.47 -9.43
C SER A 555 22.77 32.30 -10.39
N ILE A 556 21.53 32.01 -10.79
CA ILE A 556 21.28 30.98 -11.81
C ILE A 556 21.83 31.36 -13.19
N LYS A 557 21.82 32.65 -13.57
CA LYS A 557 22.50 33.12 -14.79
C LYS A 557 24.00 32.83 -14.73
N GLY A 558 24.66 33.18 -13.62
CA GLY A 558 26.09 32.94 -13.44
C GLY A 558 26.46 31.45 -13.56
N VAL A 559 25.67 30.58 -12.93
CA VAL A 559 25.85 29.12 -13.02
C VAL A 559 25.67 28.60 -14.45
N LEU A 560 24.65 29.08 -15.16
CA LEU A 560 24.41 28.68 -16.55
C LEU A 560 25.52 29.17 -17.48
N SER A 561 25.99 30.41 -17.31
CA SER A 561 27.14 30.93 -18.06
C SER A 561 28.37 30.07 -17.86
N ALA A 562 28.72 29.75 -16.61
CA ALA A 562 29.87 28.90 -16.31
C ALA A 562 29.71 27.47 -16.86
N GLY A 563 28.50 26.88 -16.76
CA GLY A 563 28.21 25.58 -17.33
C GLY A 563 28.33 25.55 -18.85
N LEU A 564 27.88 26.60 -19.54
CA LEU A 564 28.02 26.75 -20.99
C LEU A 564 29.49 26.88 -21.41
N GLU A 565 30.28 27.70 -20.70
CA GLU A 565 31.72 27.85 -20.92
C GLU A 565 32.48 26.53 -20.69
N ALA A 566 32.07 25.77 -19.67
CA ALA A 566 32.61 24.44 -19.37
C ALA A 566 32.10 23.33 -20.31
N ALA A 567 31.11 23.61 -21.18
CA ALA A 567 30.40 22.62 -21.98
C ALA A 567 29.74 21.49 -21.16
N ILE A 568 29.20 21.82 -19.99
CA ILE A 568 28.44 20.92 -19.11
C ILE A 568 26.94 21.08 -19.41
N ALA A 569 26.24 19.96 -19.63
CA ALA A 569 24.80 19.97 -19.89
C ALA A 569 24.01 20.25 -18.60
N LEU A 570 23.26 21.36 -18.59
CA LEU A 570 22.42 21.79 -17.46
C LEU A 570 20.94 21.94 -17.84
N PRO A 571 20.28 20.85 -18.30
CA PRO A 571 18.92 20.94 -18.85
C PRO A 571 17.87 21.42 -17.85
N CYS A 572 17.93 21.03 -16.57
CA CYS A 572 16.95 21.47 -15.58
C CYS A 572 17.21 22.90 -15.10
N PHE A 573 18.45 23.31 -14.83
CA PHE A 573 18.75 24.72 -14.54
C PHE A 573 18.34 25.64 -15.69
N SER A 574 18.61 25.24 -16.94
CA SER A 574 18.24 26.02 -18.13
C SER A 574 16.72 26.13 -18.26
N ALA A 575 16.00 25.01 -18.13
CA ALA A 575 14.54 24.99 -18.20
C ALA A 575 13.87 25.83 -17.09
N ALA A 576 14.46 25.86 -15.89
CA ALA A 576 13.96 26.69 -14.79
C ALA A 576 14.05 28.19 -15.14
N LEU A 577 15.21 28.66 -15.60
CA LEU A 577 15.40 30.07 -15.94
C LEU A 577 14.58 30.48 -17.16
N GLN A 578 14.51 29.65 -18.20
CA GLN A 578 13.73 29.95 -19.40
C GLN A 578 12.23 30.01 -19.11
N PHE A 579 11.72 29.11 -18.27
CA PHE A 579 10.35 29.19 -17.78
C PHE A 579 10.11 30.50 -17.03
N TRP A 580 11.00 30.86 -16.10
CA TRP A 580 10.90 32.10 -15.35
C TRP A 580 10.88 33.35 -16.24
N TYR A 581 11.74 33.42 -17.25
CA TYR A 581 11.70 34.50 -18.24
C TYR A 581 10.38 34.53 -19.01
N GLY A 582 9.85 33.36 -19.39
CA GLY A 582 8.52 33.26 -19.99
C GLY A 582 7.44 33.88 -19.11
N MET A 583 7.46 33.56 -17.82
CA MET A 583 6.46 34.04 -16.84
C MET A 583 6.64 35.51 -16.46
N THR A 584 7.85 36.08 -16.59
CA THR A 584 8.16 37.46 -16.19
C THR A 584 8.26 38.44 -17.36
N THR A 585 8.02 37.97 -18.59
CA THR A 585 8.01 38.81 -19.79
C THR A 585 6.57 39.12 -20.19
N LYS A 586 6.21 40.40 -20.13
CA LYS A 586 4.86 40.87 -20.49
C LYS A 586 4.49 40.54 -21.95
N ASP A 587 5.41 40.81 -22.88
CA ASP A 587 5.19 40.70 -24.31
C ASP A 587 6.13 39.64 -24.91
N LEU A 588 5.62 38.42 -25.08
CA LEU A 588 6.37 37.30 -25.67
C LEU A 588 6.37 37.36 -27.21
N PRO A 589 7.36 36.75 -27.89
CA PRO A 589 7.42 36.69 -29.36
C PRO A 589 6.34 35.81 -30.02
N ALA A 590 5.34 35.35 -29.25
CA ALA A 590 4.21 34.58 -29.75
C ALA A 590 3.32 35.36 -30.73
N ASN A 591 3.41 36.70 -30.73
CA ASN A 591 2.80 37.54 -31.75
C ASN A 591 3.29 37.19 -33.18
N LEU A 592 4.59 36.90 -33.35
CA LEU A 592 5.14 36.47 -34.65
C LEU A 592 4.64 35.09 -35.04
N ILE A 593 4.52 34.16 -34.08
CA ILE A 593 3.94 32.82 -34.31
C ILE A 593 2.49 32.96 -34.80
N GLN A 594 1.70 33.81 -34.16
CA GLN A 594 0.33 34.09 -34.58
C GLN A 594 0.26 34.70 -35.98
N ALA A 595 1.13 35.67 -36.29
CA ALA A 595 1.22 36.24 -37.63
C ALA A 595 1.62 35.20 -38.69
N GLN A 596 2.58 34.33 -38.39
CA GLN A 596 2.97 33.23 -39.29
C GLN A 596 1.79 32.29 -39.57
N ARG A 597 1.06 31.87 -38.53
CA ARG A 597 -0.12 31.00 -38.63
C ARG A 597 -1.22 31.62 -39.50
N ASP A 598 -1.48 32.91 -39.32
CA ASP A 598 -2.43 33.62 -40.20
C ASP A 598 -1.90 33.75 -41.63
N TYR A 599 -0.61 34.03 -41.82
CA TYR A 599 0.03 34.17 -43.12
C TYR A 599 -0.11 32.94 -44.02
N PHE A 600 0.24 31.75 -43.51
CA PHE A 600 0.21 30.53 -44.33
C PHE A 600 -1.14 29.81 -44.31
N GLY A 601 -1.94 30.00 -43.25
CA GLY A 601 -3.10 29.16 -42.98
C GLY A 601 -4.41 29.90 -42.71
N GLY A 602 -4.42 31.24 -42.69
CA GLY A 602 -5.62 32.03 -42.38
C GLY A 602 -6.18 31.73 -40.99
N HIS A 603 -5.33 31.33 -40.04
CA HIS A 603 -5.74 30.90 -38.70
C HIS A 603 -6.24 32.01 -37.77
N THR A 604 -6.26 33.26 -38.25
CA THR A 604 -6.67 34.45 -37.49
C THR A 604 -5.78 34.74 -36.26
N TYR A 605 -5.92 35.94 -35.69
CA TYR A 605 -5.22 36.37 -34.48
C TYR A 605 -6.00 37.46 -33.74
N MET A 606 -5.73 37.60 -32.44
CA MET A 606 -6.24 38.68 -31.59
C MET A 606 -5.29 39.88 -31.62
N ARG A 607 -5.79 41.08 -31.33
CA ARG A 607 -5.00 42.32 -31.26
C ARG A 607 -5.02 42.91 -29.85
N ASN A 608 -3.99 43.68 -29.51
CA ASN A 608 -3.90 44.38 -28.22
C ASN A 608 -4.65 45.73 -28.21
N ASP A 609 -4.97 46.25 -29.39
CA ASP A 609 -5.63 47.56 -29.57
C ASP A 609 -7.09 47.45 -30.01
N LYS A 610 -7.59 46.23 -30.29
CA LYS A 610 -8.93 45.97 -30.80
C LYS A 610 -9.43 44.61 -30.33
N ASP A 611 -10.72 44.55 -29.99
CA ASP A 611 -11.39 43.30 -29.66
C ASP A 611 -11.74 42.49 -30.91
N GLY A 612 -11.83 41.17 -30.73
CA GLY A 612 -12.24 40.22 -31.75
C GLY A 612 -11.08 39.54 -32.48
N SER A 613 -11.45 38.58 -33.33
CA SER A 613 -10.51 37.82 -34.15
C SER A 613 -10.33 38.48 -35.51
N HIS A 614 -9.07 38.61 -35.94
CA HIS A 614 -8.67 39.30 -37.17
C HIS A 614 -7.90 38.35 -38.09
N SER A 615 -7.98 38.57 -39.40
CA SER A 615 -7.10 37.95 -40.39
C SER A 615 -6.62 39.02 -41.35
N THR A 616 -5.40 38.87 -41.84
CA THR A 616 -4.77 39.81 -42.77
C THR A 616 -4.47 39.10 -44.08
N ASN A 617 -4.76 39.75 -45.21
CA ASN A 617 -4.26 39.26 -46.49
C ASN A 617 -2.80 39.71 -46.69
N TRP A 618 -1.88 38.90 -46.18
CA TRP A 618 -0.45 39.21 -46.17
C TRP A 618 0.22 39.22 -47.55
N LYS A 619 -0.45 38.70 -48.59
CA LYS A 619 0.11 38.54 -49.95
C LYS A 619 -0.26 39.69 -50.88
N THR A 620 -1.27 40.49 -50.52
CA THR A 620 -1.57 41.75 -51.19
C THR A 620 -0.96 42.87 -50.37
N ASN A 621 -0.15 43.71 -51.03
CA ASN A 621 0.58 44.81 -50.38
C ASN A 621 -0.27 45.56 -49.35
N GLY A 622 0.30 45.71 -48.14
CA GLY A 622 -0.15 46.70 -47.15
C GLY A 622 0.20 48.13 -47.56
#